data_AF-A0A953V5J2-F1
#
_entry.id   AF-A0A953V5J2-F1
#
_cell.length_a   1.000
_cell.length_b   1.000
_cell.length_c   1.000
_cell.angle_alpha   90.00
_cell.angle_beta   90.00
_cell.angle_gamma   90.00
#
_symmetry.space_group_name_H-M   'P 1'
#
loop_
_entity.id
_entity.type
_entity.pdbx_description
1 polymer ?
#
loop_
_entity_poly.entity_id
_entity_poly.type
_entity_poly.pdbx_seq_one_letter_code
_entity_poly.pdbx_strand_id
1 'polypeptide(L)'
;MSTYIPKQPKQNRDRVEAKLDRELIRMLERYCQYLDSDRDYVIGKALEIAFKKDKAFADWLESQPADGTAGPADSEGAKRERKTA
;
A
#
# COMPACT_ATOMS: atom_id res chain seq x y z
N MET A 1 5.85 22.56 30.80
CA MET A 1 7.11 21.89 30.41
C MET A 1 7.02 21.56 28.93
N SER A 2 7.72 22.31 28.08
CA SER A 2 7.71 22.08 26.63
C SER A 2 8.71 20.99 26.27
N THR A 3 8.22 19.88 25.73
CA THR A 3 9.06 18.78 25.25
C THR A 3 9.56 19.11 23.84
N TYR A 4 10.89 19.17 23.67
CA TYR A 4 11.61 19.58 22.44
C TYR A 4 11.64 18.54 21.31
N ILE A 5 10.99 17.39 21.50
CA ILE A 5 11.07 16.26 20.58
C ILE A 5 9.72 16.13 19.85
N PRO A 6 9.66 16.36 18.53
CA PRO A 6 8.46 16.16 17.75
C PRO A 6 8.07 14.67 17.80
N LYS A 7 6.77 14.40 18.01
CA LYS A 7 6.23 13.04 18.00
C LYS A 7 6.47 12.42 16.62
N GLN A 8 7.30 11.38 16.57
CA GLN A 8 7.52 10.60 15.35
C GLN A 8 6.16 10.15 14.79
N PRO A 9 5.88 10.36 13.49
CA PRO A 9 4.66 9.87 12.88
C PRO A 9 4.68 8.35 12.98
N LYS A 10 3.73 7.80 13.75
CA LYS A 10 3.52 6.36 13.84
C LYS A 10 3.18 5.89 12.44
N GLN A 11 4.14 5.24 11.76
CA GLN A 11 3.81 4.54 10.52
C GLN A 11 2.76 3.48 10.88
N ASN A 12 1.53 3.69 10.42
CA ASN A 12 0.44 2.76 10.64
C ASN A 12 0.69 1.55 9.73
N ARG A 13 1.51 0.62 10.22
CA ARG A 13 1.75 -0.66 9.56
C ARG A 13 0.78 -1.66 10.16
N ASP A 14 -0.26 -1.98 9.40
CA ASP A 14 -1.17 -3.06 9.76
C ASP A 14 -0.45 -4.40 9.65
N ARG A 15 -0.56 -5.22 10.70
CA ARG A 15 0.05 -6.55 10.72
C ARG A 15 -0.82 -7.52 9.94
N VAL A 16 -0.29 -8.02 8.83
CA VAL A 16 -0.96 -9.05 8.02
C VAL A 16 -0.35 -10.40 8.38
N GLU A 17 -1.16 -11.29 8.99
CA GLU A 17 -0.75 -12.67 9.27
C GLU A 17 -1.21 -13.58 8.14
N ALA A 18 -0.24 -14.09 7.36
CA ALA A 18 -0.51 -15.01 6.25
C ALA A 18 0.16 -16.37 6.49
N LYS A 19 -0.58 -17.45 6.21
CA LYS A 19 -0.02 -18.80 6.20
C LYS A 19 0.61 -19.06 4.83
N LEU A 20 1.92 -19.30 4.84
CA LEU A 20 2.71 -19.60 3.64
C LEU A 20 3.10 -21.07 3.64
N ASP A 21 3.25 -21.65 2.45
CA ASP A 21 3.76 -23.01 2.32
C ASP A 21 5.18 -23.11 2.87
N ARG A 22 5.52 -24.28 3.41
CA ARG A 22 6.83 -24.54 4.02
C ARG A 22 7.97 -24.38 3.03
N GLU A 23 7.79 -24.74 1.77
CA GLU A 23 8.83 -24.56 0.74
C GLU A 23 9.03 -23.07 0.43
N LEU A 24 7.93 -22.33 0.34
CA LEU A 24 7.96 -20.89 0.09
C LEU A 24 8.63 -20.13 1.24
N ILE A 25 8.39 -20.53 2.49
CA ILE A 25 9.07 -19.96 3.67
C ILE A 25 10.59 -20.16 3.57
N ARG A 26 11.05 -21.36 3.24
CA ARG A 26 12.50 -21.63 3.11
C ARG A 26 13.14 -20.78 2.01
N MET A 27 12.43 -20.63 0.89
CA MET A 27 12.92 -19.80 -0.22
C MET A 27 12.93 -18.32 0.16
N LEU A 28 11.92 -17.84 0.87
CA LEU A 28 11.86 -16.50 1.42
C LEU A 28 13.02 -16.24 2.39
N GLU A 29 13.35 -17.18 3.27
CA GLU A 29 14.49 -17.04 4.19
C GLU A 29 15.82 -16.90 3.46
N ARG A 30 16.06 -17.72 2.44
CA ARG A 30 17.27 -17.59 1.59
C ARG A 30 17.31 -16.25 0.86
N TYR A 31 16.16 -15.79 0.40
CA TYR A 31 16.06 -14.50 -0.30
C TYR A 31 16.29 -13.32 0.64
N CYS A 32 15.80 -13.40 1.89
CA CYS A 32 16.09 -12.45 2.96
C CYS A 32 17.58 -12.38 3.26
N GLN A 33 18.26 -13.54 3.34
CA GLN A 33 19.72 -13.59 3.52
C GLN A 33 20.49 -13.01 2.33
N TYR A 34 20.03 -13.27 1.11
CA TYR A 34 20.66 -12.74 -0.09
C TYR A 34 20.57 -11.21 -0.19
N LEU A 35 19.43 -10.64 0.20
CA LEU A 35 19.19 -9.19 0.20
C LEU A 35 19.61 -8.49 1.49
N ASP A 36 20.12 -9.22 2.49
CA ASP A 36 20.39 -8.72 3.84
C ASP A 36 19.21 -7.89 4.39
N SER A 37 18.00 -8.45 4.30
CA SER A 37 16.75 -7.75 4.56
C SER A 37 15.78 -8.58 5.38
N ASP A 38 14.92 -7.90 6.14
CA ASP A 38 13.86 -8.53 6.92
C ASP A 38 12.73 -9.09 6.07
N ARG A 39 12.07 -10.11 6.63
CA ARG A 39 10.96 -10.82 5.99
C ARG A 39 9.80 -9.90 5.64
N ASP A 40 9.41 -9.01 6.56
CA ASP A 40 8.35 -8.01 6.34
C ASP A 40 8.67 -7.07 5.18
N TYR A 41 9.93 -6.65 5.06
CA TYR A 41 10.37 -5.77 3.97
C TYR A 41 10.29 -6.47 2.61
N VAL A 42 10.79 -7.70 2.54
CA VAL A 42 10.75 -8.52 1.33
C VAL A 42 9.32 -8.81 0.90
N ILE A 43 8.44 -9.20 1.82
CA ILE A 43 7.02 -9.46 1.52
C ILE A 43 6.34 -8.19 1.01
N GLY A 44 6.53 -7.05 1.69
CA GLY A 44 5.94 -5.78 1.27
C GLY A 44 6.37 -5.39 -0.15
N LYS A 45 7.68 -5.48 -0.45
CA LYS A 45 8.20 -5.18 -1.78
C LYS A 45 7.70 -6.15 -2.84
N ALA A 46 7.60 -7.44 -2.53
CA ALA A 46 7.06 -8.43 -3.45
C ALA A 46 5.60 -8.12 -3.82
N LEU A 47 4.77 -7.74 -2.85
CA LEU A 47 3.38 -7.33 -3.09
C LEU A 47 3.29 -6.05 -3.92
N GLU A 48 4.09 -5.02 -3.61
CA GLU A 48 4.14 -3.79 -4.42
C GLU A 48 4.47 -4.08 -5.89
N ILE A 49 5.43 -4.99 -6.13
CA ILE A 49 5.83 -5.37 -7.49
C ILE A 49 4.71 -6.17 -8.16
N ALA A 50 4.07 -7.11 -7.44
CA ALA A 50 2.96 -7.90 -7.96
C ALA A 50 1.80 -6.99 -8.40
N PHE A 51 1.37 -6.05 -7.56
CA PHE A 51 0.29 -5.13 -7.87
C PHE A 51 0.61 -4.20 -9.04
N LYS A 52 1.87 -3.74 -9.16
CA LYS A 52 2.30 -2.89 -10.29
C LYS A 52 2.37 -3.65 -11.61
N LYS A 53 2.69 -4.94 -11.57
CA LYS A 53 2.92 -5.76 -12.77
C LYS A 53 1.63 -6.40 -13.28
N ASP A 54 0.66 -6.61 -12.41
CA ASP A 54 -0.64 -7.17 -12.76
C ASP A 54 -1.58 -6.09 -13.29
N LYS A 55 -1.60 -5.93 -14.61
CA LYS A 55 -2.49 -4.98 -15.28
C LYS A 55 -3.97 -5.34 -15.12
N ALA A 56 -4.31 -6.62 -14.99
CA ALA A 56 -5.69 -7.03 -14.77
C ALA A 56 -6.16 -6.62 -13.37
N PHE A 57 -5.27 -6.71 -12.38
CA PHE A 57 -5.54 -6.18 -11.04
C PHE A 57 -5.71 -4.66 -11.05
N ALA A 58 -4.87 -3.93 -11.80
CA ALA A 58 -5.00 -2.48 -11.94
C ALA A 58 -6.32 -2.06 -12.61
N ASP A 59 -6.69 -2.70 -13.72
CA ASP A 59 -7.94 -2.45 -14.46
C ASP A 59 -9.18 -2.79 -13.61
N TRP A 60 -9.10 -3.88 -12.85
CA TRP A 60 -10.11 -4.24 -11.86
C TRP A 60 -10.22 -3.19 -10.75
N LEU A 61 -9.10 -2.64 -10.25
CA LEU A 61 -9.09 -1.59 -9.23
C LEU A 61 -9.76 -0.30 -9.72
N GLU A 62 -9.51 0.10 -10.97
CA GLU A 62 -10.12 1.28 -11.60
C GLU A 62 -11.64 1.12 -11.82
N SER A 63 -12.09 -0.13 -11.98
CA SER A 63 -13.50 -0.47 -12.14
C SER A 63 -14.29 -0.50 -10.82
N GLN A 64 -13.61 -0.42 -9.67
CA GLN A 64 -14.26 -0.41 -8.36
C GLN A 64 -14.71 1.01 -7.98
N PRO A 65 -15.97 1.21 -7.53
CA PRO A 65 -16.36 2.48 -6.94
C PRO A 65 -15.43 2.76 -5.77
N ALA A 66 -14.92 3.98 -5.66
CA ALA A 66 -13.98 4.40 -4.64
C ALA A 66 -14.57 4.21 -3.23
N ASP A 67 -14.49 2.99 -2.69
CA ASP A 67 -14.69 2.73 -1.28
C ASP A 67 -13.43 3.24 -0.59
N GLY A 68 -13.57 4.42 -0.01
CA GLY A 68 -12.46 5.28 0.35
C GLY A 68 -11.51 4.66 1.37
N THR A 69 -10.21 4.80 1.10
CA THR A 69 -9.25 5.44 2.02
C THR A 69 -7.91 5.69 1.30
N ALA A 70 -7.47 6.95 1.40
CA ALA A 70 -6.09 7.44 1.26
C ALA A 70 -5.53 7.75 -0.16
N GLY A 71 -5.92 8.91 -0.67
CA GLY A 71 -5.01 9.85 -1.33
C GLY A 71 -5.51 11.28 -1.02
N PRO A 72 -4.69 12.19 -0.45
CA PRO A 72 -5.18 13.51 -0.08
C PRO A 72 -5.52 14.27 -1.36
N ALA A 73 -6.74 14.80 -1.34
CA ALA A 73 -7.28 15.73 -2.30
C ALA A 73 -6.29 16.87 -2.55
N ASP A 74 -5.95 17.08 -3.82
CA ASP A 74 -5.88 18.44 -4.31
C ASP A 74 -6.34 18.48 -5.76
N SER A 75 -7.01 19.58 -6.07
CA SER A 75 -7.58 20.00 -7.34
C SER A 75 -8.87 19.32 -7.80
N GLU A 76 -9.91 20.04 -8.23
CA GLU A 76 -10.25 21.46 -8.17
C GLU A 76 -11.68 21.50 -8.76
N GLY A 77 -12.57 22.28 -8.15
CA GLY A 77 -13.95 22.38 -8.62
C GLY A 77 -14.08 23.16 -9.92
N ALA A 78 -14.84 22.62 -10.87
CA ALA A 78 -15.58 23.35 -11.91
C ALA A 78 -16.61 22.34 -12.47
N LYS A 79 -17.90 22.61 -12.66
CA LYS A 79 -18.55 23.86 -13.05
C LYS A 79 -20.05 23.66 -12.77
N ARG A 80 -20.64 24.54 -11.96
CA ARG A 80 -22.09 24.66 -11.80
C ARG A 80 -22.64 25.43 -13.00
N GLU A 81 -23.45 24.80 -13.84
CA GLU A 81 -24.40 25.52 -14.71
C GLU A 81 -25.71 24.74 -14.80
N ARG A 82 -26.66 25.07 -13.91
CA ARG A 82 -28.08 24.78 -14.14
C ARG A 82 -28.70 26.02 -14.76
N LYS A 83 -29.01 25.93 -16.05
CA LYS A 83 -29.74 26.91 -16.84
C LYS A 83 -31.21 26.47 -16.91
N THR A 84 -32.07 27.29 -16.30
CA THR A 84 -33.41 27.70 -16.70
C THR A 84 -34.30 26.75 -17.52
N ALA A 85 -35.43 26.35 -16.95
CA ALA A 85 -36.77 26.40 -17.56
C ALA A 85 -37.83 26.21 -16.47
#